data_AF-A0A6H9SEA8-F1
#
_entry.id   AF-A0A6H9SEA8-F1
#
_cell.length_a   1.000
_cell.length_b   1.000
_cell.length_c   1.000
_cell.angle_alpha   90.00
_cell.angle_beta   90.00
_cell.angle_gamma   90.00
#
_symmetry.space_group_name_H-M   'P 1'
#
loop_
_entity.id
_entity.type
_entity.pdbx_description
1 polymer ?
#
loop_
_entity_poly.entity_id
_entity_poly.type
_entity_poly.pdbx_seq_one_letter_code
_entity_poly.pdbx_strand_id
1 'polypeptide(L)'
;MPAIPTDLPALAQSIKEWGRELGFQQVGISGLDLAEHEQHLQRWLDAGYHGEMDYMGAHGSKRSHPEELVPGTLRVVSLRMDYLSGDTHMAQMLG
;
A
#
# COMPACT_ATOMS: atom_id res chain seq x y z
N MET A 1 -26.88 7.46 13.68
CA MET A 1 -25.75 6.97 12.86
C MET A 1 -26.35 6.42 11.58
N PRO A 2 -25.90 6.79 10.37
CA PRO A 2 -26.46 6.18 9.18
C PRO A 2 -26.07 4.70 9.20
N ALA A 3 -27.05 3.83 9.00
CA ALA A 3 -26.81 2.40 8.85
C ALA A 3 -25.92 2.22 7.60
N ILE A 4 -24.77 1.56 7.75
CA ILE A 4 -24.00 1.07 6.61
C ILE A 4 -24.82 -0.10 6.05
N PRO A 5 -25.48 0.00 4.89
CA PRO A 5 -26.13 -1.15 4.34
C PRO A 5 -25.09 -1.97 3.57
N THR A 6 -25.40 -3.26 3.42
CA THR A 6 -25.00 -4.11 2.28
C THR A 6 -23.58 -4.66 2.24
N ASP A 7 -23.50 -5.96 2.49
CA ASP A 7 -22.55 -6.93 1.93
C ASP A 7 -21.13 -6.40 1.61
N LEU A 8 -20.28 -6.36 2.64
CA LEU A 8 -18.87 -5.99 2.50
C LEU A 8 -18.11 -6.89 1.50
N PRO A 9 -18.33 -8.21 1.42
CA PRO A 9 -17.81 -9.04 0.34
C PRO A 9 -18.16 -8.53 -1.07
N ALA A 10 -19.43 -8.17 -1.31
CA ALA A 10 -19.84 -7.63 -2.60
C ALA A 10 -19.15 -6.31 -2.92
N LEU A 11 -19.05 -5.40 -1.93
CA LEU A 11 -18.33 -4.14 -2.08
C LEU A 11 -16.83 -4.37 -2.39
N ALA A 12 -16.19 -5.30 -1.69
CA ALA A 12 -14.79 -5.64 -1.92
C ALA A 12 -14.57 -6.18 -3.34
N GLN A 13 -15.53 -6.92 -3.88
CA GLN A 13 -15.51 -7.40 -5.25
C GLN A 13 -15.64 -6.25 -6.26
N SER A 14 -16.61 -5.35 -6.06
CA SER A 14 -16.78 -4.16 -6.92
C SER A 14 -15.55 -3.27 -6.94
N ILE A 15 -14.90 -3.05 -5.79
CA ILE A 15 -13.65 -2.26 -5.70
C ILE A 15 -12.53 -2.88 -6.57
N LYS A 16 -12.40 -4.21 -6.55
CA LYS A 16 -11.41 -4.92 -7.37
C LYS A 16 -11.73 -4.82 -8.86
N GLU A 17 -13.01 -4.91 -9.22
CA GLU A 17 -13.47 -4.75 -10.61
C GLU A 17 -13.18 -3.34 -11.12
N TRP A 18 -13.55 -2.31 -10.37
CA TRP A 18 -13.25 -0.92 -10.73
C TRP A 18 -11.76 -0.66 -10.88
N GLY A 19 -10.93 -1.17 -9.97
CA GLY A 19 -9.48 -1.00 -10.09
C GLY A 19 -8.93 -1.62 -11.38
N ARG A 20 -9.45 -2.79 -11.79
CA ARG A 20 -9.07 -3.41 -13.06
C ARG A 20 -9.54 -2.59 -14.27
N GLU A 21 -10.77 -2.08 -14.23
CA GLU A 21 -11.33 -1.21 -15.29
C GLU A 21 -10.54 0.09 -15.45
N LEU A 22 -10.02 0.63 -14.34
CA LEU A 22 -9.13 1.79 -14.32
C LEU A 22 -7.69 1.48 -14.77
N GLY A 23 -7.38 0.24 -15.13
CA GLY A 23 -6.09 -0.17 -15.66
C GLY A 23 -5.05 -0.59 -14.61
N PHE A 24 -5.43 -0.78 -13.34
CA PHE A 24 -4.53 -1.35 -12.34
C PHE A 24 -4.42 -2.87 -12.51
N GLN A 25 -3.21 -3.41 -12.40
CA GLN A 25 -2.98 -4.86 -12.55
C GLN A 25 -3.34 -5.63 -11.27
N GLN A 26 -3.31 -4.99 -10.11
CA GLN A 26 -3.67 -5.62 -8.84
C GLN A 26 -4.32 -4.63 -7.88
N VAL A 27 -5.33 -5.12 -7.15
CA VAL A 27 -6.04 -4.41 -6.09
C VAL A 27 -6.03 -5.29 -4.83
N GLY A 28 -5.51 -4.76 -3.72
CA GLY A 28 -5.49 -5.41 -2.40
C GLY A 28 -6.27 -4.61 -1.37
N ILE A 29 -6.88 -5.30 -0.39
CA ILE A 29 -7.57 -4.68 0.73
C ILE A 29 -7.03 -5.30 2.02
N SER A 30 -6.48 -4.49 2.92
CA SER A 30 -5.89 -4.95 4.18
C SER A 30 -6.53 -4.27 5.39
N GLY A 31 -6.38 -4.91 6.56
CA GLY A 31 -6.62 -4.27 7.85
C GLY A 31 -5.54 -3.24 8.20
N LEU A 32 -5.64 -2.67 9.40
CA LEU A 32 -4.71 -1.64 9.90
C LEU A 32 -3.69 -2.18 10.88
N ASP A 33 -3.66 -3.49 11.11
CA ASP A 33 -2.68 -4.09 12.00
C ASP A 33 -1.30 -4.08 11.33
N LEU A 34 -0.48 -3.11 11.72
CA LEU A 34 0.86 -2.86 11.20
C LEU A 34 1.93 -2.95 12.30
N ALA A 35 1.56 -3.40 13.51
CA ALA A 35 2.43 -3.35 14.69
C ALA A 35 3.75 -4.13 14.50
N GLU A 36 3.70 -5.30 13.85
CA GLU A 36 4.91 -6.08 13.55
C GLU A 36 5.83 -5.39 12.54
N HIS A 37 5.23 -4.69 11.55
CA HIS A 37 5.97 -3.99 10.51
C HIS A 37 6.65 -2.73 11.04
N GLU A 38 6.02 -2.03 12.00
CA GLU A 38 6.63 -0.90 12.69
C GLU A 38 7.90 -1.31 13.43
N GLN A 39 7.83 -2.38 14.23
CA GLN A 39 8.99 -2.89 14.96
C GLN A 39 10.11 -3.35 14.02
N HIS A 40 9.76 -3.93 12.88
CA HIS A 40 10.74 -4.32 11.88
C HIS A 40 11.45 -3.10 11.27
N LEU A 41 10.70 -2.05 10.93
CA LEU A 41 11.27 -0.80 10.43
C LEU A 41 12.19 -0.16 11.47
N GLN A 42 11.77 -0.09 12.74
CA GLN A 42 12.59 0.49 13.80
C GLN A 42 13.93 -0.25 13.95
N ARG A 43 13.91 -1.59 13.98
CA ARG A 43 15.14 -2.39 14.05
C ARG A 43 16.05 -2.15 12.84
N TRP A 44 15.48 -1.98 11.65
CA TRP A 44 16.23 -1.72 10.43
C TRP A 44 16.85 -0.31 10.41
N LEU A 45 16.12 0.69 10.94
CA LEU A 45 16.63 2.05 11.12
C LEU A 45 17.76 2.10 12.15
N ASP A 46 17.58 1.46 13.31
CA ASP A 46 18.57 1.39 14.39
C ASP A 46 19.86 0.70 13.94
N ALA A 47 19.77 -0.24 13.01
CA ALA A 47 20.93 -0.91 12.40
C ALA A 47 21.68 -0.06 11.36
N GLY A 48 21.21 1.16 11.07
CA GLY A 48 21.84 2.07 10.09
C GLY A 48 21.70 1.61 8.64
N TYR A 49 20.76 0.71 8.35
CA TYR A 49 20.59 0.14 7.00
C TYR A 49 19.93 1.10 5.99
N HIS A 50 19.54 2.30 6.45
CA HIS A 50 18.98 3.35 5.60
C HIS A 50 20.04 4.18 4.85
N GLY A 51 21.33 4.02 5.15
CA GLY A 51 22.38 4.80 4.49
C GLY A 51 22.12 6.31 4.63
N GLU A 52 22.04 7.04 3.52
CA GLU A 52 21.71 8.48 3.50
C GLU A 52 20.20 8.77 3.36
N MET A 53 19.33 7.75 3.46
CA MET A 53 17.88 7.91 3.31
C MET A 53 17.23 8.43 4.60
N ASP A 54 17.67 9.59 5.10
CA ASP A 54 17.17 10.20 6.35
C ASP A 54 15.63 10.40 6.35
N TYR A 55 15.04 10.57 5.16
CA TYR A 55 13.59 10.66 5.00
C TYR A 55 12.83 9.39 5.44
N MET A 56 13.52 8.23 5.52
CA MET A 56 12.94 6.99 6.01
C MET A 56 12.63 7.04 7.51
N GLY A 57 13.46 7.73 8.30
CA GLY A 57 13.20 8.01 9.71
C GLY A 57 12.29 9.23 9.94
N ALA A 58 12.31 10.19 9.02
CA ALA A 58 11.64 11.49 9.20
C ALA A 58 10.10 11.43 9.33
N HIS A 59 9.45 10.38 8.81
CA HIS A 59 7.99 10.26 8.80
C HIS A 59 7.42 9.41 9.95
N GLY A 60 8.27 8.92 10.86
CA GLY A 60 7.91 8.32 12.15
C GLY A 60 6.73 7.33 12.14
N SER A 61 5.92 7.41 13.19
CA SER A 61 4.79 6.51 13.52
C SER A 61 3.65 6.57 12.51
N LYS A 62 3.44 7.71 11.83
CA LYS A 62 2.34 7.92 10.87
C LYS A 62 2.31 6.91 9.71
N ARG A 63 3.44 6.25 9.43
CA ARG A 63 3.53 5.17 8.44
C ARG A 63 2.83 3.88 8.88
N SER A 64 2.80 3.63 10.18
CA SER A 64 2.26 2.43 10.81
C SER A 64 0.89 2.67 11.45
N HIS A 65 0.47 3.94 11.55
CA HIS A 65 -0.81 4.35 12.14
C HIS A 65 -1.70 5.09 11.13
N PRO A 66 -2.49 4.35 10.31
CA PRO A 66 -3.42 4.94 9.35
C PRO A 66 -4.44 5.90 9.99
N GLU A 67 -4.81 5.66 11.25
CA GLU A 67 -5.71 6.50 12.04
C GLU A 67 -5.15 7.90 12.33
N GLU A 68 -3.82 8.06 12.40
CA GLU A 68 -3.16 9.35 12.57
C GLU A 68 -3.13 10.15 11.27
N LEU A 69 -3.24 9.47 10.12
CA LEU A 69 -3.34 10.12 8.81
C LEU A 69 -4.75 10.60 8.52
N VAL A 70 -5.74 9.70 8.68
CA VAL A 70 -7.15 10.00 8.46
C VAL A 70 -7.98 9.38 9.60
N PRO A 71 -8.58 10.22 10.47
CA PRO A 71 -9.42 9.73 11.56
C PRO A 71 -10.58 8.88 11.05
N GLY A 72 -10.81 7.72 11.68
CA GLY A 72 -11.88 6.80 11.30
C GLY A 72 -11.51 5.85 10.14
N THR A 73 -10.23 5.75 9.77
CA THR A 73 -9.75 4.72 8.84
C THR A 73 -10.10 3.32 9.37
N LEU A 74 -10.58 2.43 8.49
CA LEU A 74 -10.95 1.04 8.84
C LEU A 74 -10.15 0.00 8.05
N ARG A 75 -9.81 0.32 6.80
CA ARG A 75 -9.12 -0.55 5.84
C ARG A 75 -8.26 0.30 4.92
N VAL A 76 -7.21 -0.30 4.37
CA VAL A 76 -6.40 0.31 3.31
C VAL A 76 -6.68 -0.43 2.01
N VAL A 77 -6.84 0.32 0.91
CA VAL A 77 -6.93 -0.21 -0.45
C VAL A 77 -5.62 0.10 -1.16
N SER A 78 -4.91 -0.93 -1.61
CA SER A 78 -3.63 -0.81 -2.30
C SER A 78 -3.80 -1.15 -3.78
N LEU A 79 -3.21 -0.35 -4.65
CA LEU A 79 -3.25 -0.51 -6.09
C LEU A 79 -1.81 -0.69 -6.60
N ARG A 80 -1.60 -1.63 -7.53
CA ARG A 80 -0.31 -1.84 -8.19
C ARG A 80 -0.45 -1.58 -9.68
N MET A 81 0.58 -0.95 -10.23
CA MET A 81 0.83 -0.91 -11.65
C MET A 81 2.27 -1.34 -11.96
N ASP A 82 2.46 -2.11 -13.04
CA ASP A 82 3.79 -2.41 -13.55
C ASP A 82 4.37 -1.19 -14.24
N TYR A 83 5.53 -0.75 -13.75
CA TYR A 83 6.18 0.47 -14.23
C TYR A 83 6.72 0.33 -15.66
N LEU A 84 7.13 -0.88 -16.05
CA LEU A 84 7.66 -1.17 -17.39
C LEU A 84 6.57 -1.85 -18.23
N SER A 85 6.07 -1.15 -19.24
CA SER A 85 5.17 -1.76 -20.22
C SER A 85 5.96 -2.70 -21.16
N GLY A 86 5.30 -3.76 -21.63
CA GLY A 86 5.91 -4.77 -22.52
C GLY A 86 6.46 -4.24 -23.85
N ASP A 87 6.14 -3.00 -24.23
CA ASP A 87 6.60 -2.34 -25.45
C ASP A 87 7.97 -1.64 -25.32
N THR A 88 8.65 -1.83 -24.18
CA THR A 88 9.99 -1.24 -24.03
C THR A 88 11.01 -2.12 -24.75
N HIS A 89 11.41 -1.74 -25.97
CA HIS A 89 12.50 -2.32 -26.78
C HIS A 89 13.90 -2.30 -26.09
N MET A 90 13.98 -2.07 -24.79
CA MET A 90 15.22 -2.08 -24.01
C MET A 90 15.67 -3.51 -23.65
N ALA A 91 14.76 -4.49 -23.61
CA ALA A 91 15.10 -5.88 -23.29
C ALA A 91 15.79 -6.65 -24.43
N GLN A 92 15.82 -6.11 -25.66
CA GLN A 92 16.41 -6.78 -26.84
C GLN A 92 17.90 -6.48 -27.06
N MET A 93 18.50 -5.57 -26.28
CA MET A 93 19.90 -5.12 -26.46
C MET A 93 20.93 -5.80 -25.53
N LEU A 94 20.54 -6.86 -24.81
CA LEU A 94 21.44 -7.66 -23.96
C LEU A 94 21.56 -9.12 -24.41
N GLY A 95 21.32 -9.38 -25.70
CA GLY A 95 21.59 -10.66 -26.35
C GLY A 95 22.98 -10.74 -26.96
#